data_AF-P20598-F1
#
_entry.id   AF-P20598-F1
#
_cell.length_a   1.000
_cell.length_b   1.000
_cell.length_c   1.000
_cell.angle_alpha   90.00
_cell.angle_beta   90.00
_cell.angle_gamma   90.00
#
_symmetry.space_group_name_H-M   'P 1'
#
loop_
_entity.id
_entity.type
_entity.pdbx_description
1 polymer ?
#
loop_
_entity_poly.entity_id
_entity_poly.type
_entity_poly.pdbx_seq_one_letter_code
_entity_poly.pdbx_strand_id
1 'polypeptide(L)'
;MQDLQHVFPRLRSYILYLLALYVLGWGFTSYKAVFAGLILGTALSLYNLWNLVRKFEQFGQALDEGKKPRSIGTVVRFATAALAVVITISYPKTFHIISVVVGLMTYYVVIIIDLVVQNMRRR
;
A
#
# COMPACT_ATOMS: atom_id res chain seq x y z
N MET A 1 -8.97 -14.66 14.95
CA MET A 1 -9.15 -13.79 13.76
C MET A 1 -9.19 -12.28 14.09
N GLN A 2 -9.41 -11.84 15.35
CA GLN A 2 -9.46 -10.42 15.74
C GLN A 2 -8.16 -9.62 15.47
N ASP A 3 -7.00 -10.29 15.37
CA ASP A 3 -5.71 -9.61 15.20
C ASP A 3 -5.61 -8.79 13.91
N LEU A 4 -6.17 -9.27 12.80
CA LEU A 4 -6.09 -8.58 11.50
C LEU A 4 -6.82 -7.23 11.51
N GLN A 5 -7.94 -7.14 12.23
CA GLN A 5 -8.69 -5.89 12.38
C GLN A 5 -7.89 -4.85 13.19
N HIS A 6 -7.00 -5.28 14.09
CA HIS A 6 -6.10 -4.41 14.85
C HIS A 6 -4.83 -4.02 14.08
N VAL A 7 -4.41 -4.82 13.10
CA VAL A 7 -3.24 -4.55 12.26
C VAL A 7 -3.54 -3.42 11.25
N PHE A 8 -4.74 -3.38 10.68
CA PHE A 8 -5.06 -2.42 9.62
C PHE A 8 -5.00 -0.94 10.03
N PRO A 9 -5.57 -0.50 11.17
CA PRO A 9 -5.44 0.89 11.63
C PRO A 9 -3.99 1.32 11.84
N ARG A 10 -3.14 0.40 12.30
CA ARG A 10 -1.71 0.63 12.54
C ARG A 10 -0.92 0.76 11.24
N LEU A 11 -1.14 -0.15 10.29
CA LEU A 11 -0.51 -0.05 8.98
C LEU A 11 -1.00 1.20 8.22
N ARG A 12 -2.29 1.54 8.37
CA ARG A 12 -2.85 2.78 7.83
C ARG A 12 -2.16 4.01 8.39
N SER A 13 -1.94 4.08 9.71
CA SER A 13 -1.26 5.24 10.30
C SER A 13 0.17 5.39 9.77
N TYR A 14 0.93 4.30 9.63
CA TYR A 14 2.26 4.33 9.00
C TYR A 14 2.23 4.86 7.57
N ILE A 15 1.30 4.39 6.74
CA ILE A 15 1.14 4.92 5.37
C ILE A 15 0.76 6.39 5.39
N LEU A 16 -0.11 6.83 6.29
CA LEU A 16 -0.51 8.24 6.41
C LEU A 16 0.65 9.15 6.85
N TYR A 17 1.47 8.71 7.81
CA TYR A 17 2.67 9.45 8.20
C TYR A 17 3.66 9.59 7.05
N LEU A 18 3.86 8.51 6.29
CA LEU A 18 4.73 8.50 5.12
C LEU A 18 4.17 9.37 3.99
N LEU A 19 2.84 9.38 3.79
CA LEU A 19 2.18 10.28 2.86
C LEU A 19 2.36 11.75 3.26
N ALA A 20 2.22 12.06 4.55
CA ALA A 20 2.47 13.41 5.07
C ALA A 20 3.92 13.85 4.82
N LEU A 21 4.89 12.97 5.04
CA LEU A 21 6.30 13.24 4.73
C LEU A 21 6.51 13.55 3.24
N TYR A 22 5.85 12.82 2.34
CA TYR A 22 5.95 13.07 0.91
C TYR A 22 5.28 14.37 0.48
N VAL A 23 4.16 14.76 1.11
CA VAL A 23 3.52 16.05 0.87
C VAL A 23 4.41 17.21 1.32
N LEU A 24 5.08 17.08 2.46
CA LEU A 24 6.09 18.07 2.89
C LEU A 24 7.25 18.12 1.88
N GLY A 25 7.80 16.97 1.49
CA GLY A 25 8.85 16.89 0.49
C GLY A 25 8.47 17.52 -0.86
N TRP A 26 7.21 17.38 -1.27
CA TRP A 26 6.66 18.01 -2.47
C TRP A 26 6.62 19.55 -2.37
N GLY A 27 6.28 20.09 -1.20
CA GLY A 27 6.22 21.54 -0.97
C GLY A 27 7.59 22.21 -0.86
N PHE A 28 8.57 21.53 -0.23
CA PHE A 28 9.89 22.11 0.04
C PHE A 28 10.95 21.82 -1.04
N THR A 29 10.75 20.82 -1.91
CA THR A 29 11.80 20.36 -2.84
C THR A 29 11.49 20.70 -4.30
N SER A 30 12.53 20.96 -5.09
CA SER A 30 12.41 21.17 -6.54
C SER A 30 11.99 19.91 -7.31
N TYR A 31 12.16 18.71 -6.74
CA TYR A 31 11.80 17.42 -7.33
C TYR A 31 10.29 17.11 -7.23
N LYS A 32 9.43 18.07 -7.59
CA LYS A 32 7.98 17.96 -7.43
C LYS A 32 7.39 16.72 -8.10
N ALA A 33 7.87 16.36 -9.30
CA ALA A 33 7.36 15.19 -10.02
C ALA A 33 7.68 13.85 -9.31
N VAL A 34 8.83 13.78 -8.61
CA VAL A 34 9.23 12.61 -7.83
C VAL A 34 8.32 12.44 -6.64
N PHE A 35 8.12 13.51 -5.85
CA PHE A 35 7.25 13.45 -4.68
C PHE A 35 5.78 13.27 -5.04
N ALA A 36 5.30 13.92 -6.10
CA ALA A 36 3.94 13.70 -6.59
C ALA A 36 3.73 12.24 -7.03
N GLY A 37 4.73 11.64 -7.70
CA GLY A 37 4.71 10.22 -8.04
C GLY A 37 4.66 9.32 -6.80
N LEU A 38 5.48 9.61 -5.79
CA LEU A 38 5.47 8.89 -4.51
C LEU A 38 4.12 9.01 -3.80
N ILE A 39 3.51 10.20 -3.77
CA ILE A 39 2.19 10.45 -3.18
C ILE A 39 1.13 9.60 -3.88
N LEU A 40 1.07 9.65 -5.21
CA LEU A 40 0.11 8.88 -6.00
C LEU A 40 0.29 7.37 -5.79
N GLY A 41 1.52 6.88 -5.90
CA GLY A 41 1.82 5.46 -5.69
C GLY A 41 1.47 5.01 -4.28
N THR A 42 1.77 5.82 -3.27
CA THR A 42 1.47 5.52 -1.87
C THR A 42 -0.03 5.51 -1.59
N ALA A 43 -0.79 6.44 -2.17
CA ALA A 43 -2.26 6.43 -2.08
C ALA A 43 -2.85 5.13 -2.66
N LEU A 44 -2.34 4.68 -3.80
CA LEU A 44 -2.74 3.39 -4.39
C LEU A 44 -2.26 2.19 -3.56
N SER A 45 -1.11 2.31 -2.88
CA SER A 45 -0.62 1.31 -1.94
C SER A 45 -1.57 1.13 -0.75
N LEU A 46 -2.21 2.20 -0.29
CA LEU A 46 -3.22 2.14 0.78
C LEU A 46 -4.45 1.35 0.35
N TYR A 47 -4.91 1.53 -0.89
CA TYR A 47 -5.99 0.73 -1.46
C TYR A 47 -5.62 -0.76 -1.54
N ASN A 48 -4.40 -1.06 -2.00
CA ASN A 48 -3.89 -2.44 -2.01
C ASN A 48 -3.82 -3.05 -0.61
N LEU A 49 -3.36 -2.29 0.38
CA LEU A 49 -3.31 -2.73 1.77
C LEU A 49 -4.71 -3.07 2.29
N TRP A 50 -5.69 -2.21 2.06
CA TRP A 50 -7.06 -2.47 2.51
C TRP A 50 -7.63 -3.74 1.88
N ASN A 51 -7.41 -3.93 0.58
CA ASN A 51 -7.82 -5.12 -0.14
C ASN A 51 -7.08 -6.38 0.36
N LEU A 52 -5.82 -6.25 0.75
CA LEU A 52 -5.03 -7.34 1.33
C LEU A 52 -5.61 -7.79 2.67
N VAL A 53 -5.89 -6.86 3.58
CA VAL A 53 -6.48 -7.16 4.89
C VAL A 53 -7.84 -7.84 4.76
N ARG A 54 -8.73 -7.30 3.91
CA ARG A 54 -10.05 -7.89 3.65
C ARG A 54 -9.95 -9.32 3.10
N LYS A 55 -8.94 -9.57 2.26
CA LYS A 55 -8.69 -10.92 1.72
C LYS A 55 -8.13 -11.87 2.76
N PHE A 56 -7.26 -11.40 3.66
CA PHE A 56 -6.79 -12.23 4.77
C PHE A 56 -7.93 -12.65 5.70
N GLU A 57 -8.89 -11.76 5.96
CA GLU A 57 -10.08 -12.10 6.74
C GLU A 57 -10.95 -13.15 6.04
N GLN A 58 -11.21 -12.98 4.74
CA GLN A 58 -11.93 -13.97 3.92
C GLN A 58 -11.19 -15.30 3.81
N PHE A 59 -9.86 -15.27 3.69
CA PHE A 59 -9.02 -16.45 3.63
C PHE A 59 -9.08 -17.22 4.95
N GLY A 60 -9.02 -16.51 6.09
CA GLY A 60 -9.20 -17.11 7.40
C GLY A 60 -10.55 -17.81 7.54
N GLN A 61 -11.64 -17.13 7.19
CA GLN A 61 -12.99 -17.72 7.21
C GLN A 61 -13.12 -18.93 6.27
N ALA A 62 -12.55 -18.86 5.07
CA ALA A 62 -12.59 -19.97 4.12
C ALA A 62 -11.84 -21.21 4.63
N LEU A 63 -10.72 -21.02 5.33
CA LEU A 63 -9.99 -22.12 5.99
C LEU A 63 -10.82 -22.74 7.12
N ASP A 64 -11.46 -21.93 7.95
CA ASP A 64 -12.34 -22.41 9.02
C ASP A 64 -13.54 -23.19 8.46
N GLU A 65 -14.08 -22.77 7.30
CA GLU A 65 -15.18 -23.45 6.60
C GLU A 65 -14.74 -24.61 5.70
N GLY A 66 -13.45 -24.90 5.57
CA GLY A 66 -12.92 -25.92 4.66
C GLY A 66 -13.13 -25.62 3.16
N LYS A 67 -13.39 -24.36 2.79
CA LYS A 67 -13.60 -23.92 1.41
C LYS A 67 -12.29 -23.47 0.77
N LYS A 68 -12.16 -23.66 -0.55
CA LYS A 68 -11.00 -23.13 -1.30
C LYS A 68 -11.04 -21.59 -1.33
N PRO A 69 -10.01 -20.90 -0.83
CA PRO A 69 -9.95 -19.45 -0.89
C PRO A 69 -9.79 -18.98 -2.34
N ARG A 70 -10.59 -17.99 -2.75
CA ARG A 70 -10.54 -17.44 -4.11
C ARG A 70 -9.45 -16.38 -4.22
N SER A 71 -8.44 -16.62 -5.06
CA SER A 71 -7.33 -15.67 -5.30
C SER A 71 -7.74 -14.50 -6.21
N ILE A 72 -8.52 -13.55 -5.69
CA ILE A 72 -8.77 -12.25 -6.37
C ILE A 72 -7.59 -11.29 -6.11
N GLY A 73 -6.62 -11.68 -5.27
CA GLY A 73 -5.40 -10.94 -4.91
C GLY A 73 -4.72 -10.30 -6.10
N THR A 74 -4.30 -11.16 -7.02
CA THR A 74 -3.49 -10.80 -8.18
C THR A 74 -4.21 -9.86 -9.15
N VAL A 75 -5.50 -10.09 -9.39
CA VAL A 75 -6.30 -9.27 -10.32
C VAL A 75 -6.38 -7.83 -9.85
N VAL A 76 -6.71 -7.60 -8.57
CA VAL A 76 -6.79 -6.24 -8.03
C VAL A 76 -5.41 -5.57 -8.05
N ARG A 77 -4.33 -6.30 -7.74
CA ARG A 77 -2.97 -5.76 -7.80
C ARG A 77 -2.62 -5.29 -9.21
N PHE A 78 -2.94 -6.09 -10.23
CA PHE A 78 -2.72 -5.70 -11.63
C PHE A 78 -3.61 -4.53 -12.06
N ALA A 79 -4.88 -4.50 -11.64
CA ALA A 79 -5.78 -3.39 -11.91
C ALA A 79 -5.24 -2.07 -11.32
N THR A 80 -4.77 -2.09 -10.06
CA THR A 80 -4.18 -0.91 -9.43
C THR A 80 -2.86 -0.50 -10.09
N ALA A 81 -2.03 -1.46 -10.50
CA ALA A 81 -0.81 -1.16 -11.24
C ALA A 81 -1.10 -0.55 -12.62
N ALA A 82 -2.05 -1.10 -13.37
CA ALA A 82 -2.48 -0.54 -14.65
C ALA A 82 -3.03 0.87 -14.48
N LEU A 83 -3.87 1.10 -13.47
CA LEU A 83 -4.37 2.43 -13.12
C LEU A 83 -3.23 3.41 -12.80
N ALA A 84 -2.24 2.98 -12.01
CA ALA A 84 -1.06 3.79 -11.70
C ALA A 84 -0.29 4.19 -12.97
N VAL A 85 -0.06 3.24 -13.88
CA VAL A 85 0.60 3.48 -15.16
C VAL A 85 -0.21 4.45 -16.03
N VAL A 86 -1.52 4.22 -16.19
CA VAL A 86 -2.40 5.09 -16.99
C VAL A 86 -2.38 6.53 -16.49
N ILE A 87 -2.47 6.75 -15.18
CA ILE A 87 -2.40 8.11 -14.61
C ILE A 87 -1.03 8.73 -14.87
N THR A 88 0.04 7.95 -14.71
CA THR A 88 1.41 8.44 -14.88
C THR A 88 1.70 8.84 -16.33
N ILE A 89 1.32 8.01 -17.30
CA ILE A 89 1.52 8.32 -18.74
C ILE A 89 0.62 9.46 -19.23
N SER A 90 -0.53 9.67 -18.59
CA SER A 90 -1.42 10.79 -18.90
C SER A 90 -0.86 12.12 -18.41
N TYR A 91 -0.07 12.10 -17.32
CA TYR A 91 0.54 13.29 -16.73
C TYR A 91 2.04 13.09 -16.44
N PRO A 92 2.88 12.83 -17.47
CA PRO A 92 4.28 12.46 -17.28
C PRO A 92 5.14 13.60 -16.73
N LYS A 93 4.70 14.86 -16.93
CA LYS A 93 5.34 16.04 -16.34
C LYS A 93 5.05 16.18 -14.84
N THR A 94 3.96 15.59 -14.37
CA THR A 94 3.50 15.70 -12.98
C THR A 94 3.91 14.49 -12.15
N PHE A 95 3.89 13.29 -12.73
CA PHE A 95 4.18 12.05 -12.01
C PHE A 95 5.38 11.35 -12.63
N HIS A 96 6.43 11.16 -11.81
CA HIS A 96 7.58 10.37 -12.20
C HIS A 96 7.27 8.86 -12.08
N ILE A 97 7.39 8.11 -13.17
CA ILE A 97 6.97 6.69 -13.23
C ILE A 97 7.67 5.80 -12.22
N ILE A 98 9.00 5.93 -12.08
CA ILE A 98 9.76 5.11 -11.12
C ILE A 98 9.28 5.42 -9.70
N SER A 99 8.98 6.69 -9.41
CA SER A 99 8.49 7.12 -8.11
C SER A 99 7.09 6.60 -7.81
N VAL A 100 6.21 6.52 -8.81
CA VAL A 100 4.89 5.89 -8.68
C VAL A 100 5.02 4.40 -8.38
N VAL A 101 5.92 3.69 -9.07
CA VAL A 101 6.17 2.26 -8.83
C VAL A 101 6.73 2.03 -7.43
N VAL A 102 7.70 2.84 -6.99
CA VAL A 102 8.23 2.77 -5.61
C VAL A 102 7.13 3.05 -4.60
N GLY A 103 6.34 4.10 -4.81
CA GLY A 103 5.19 4.43 -3.98
C GLY A 103 4.18 3.28 -3.88
N LEU A 104 3.89 2.61 -5.01
CA LEU A 104 2.97 1.48 -5.08
C LEU A 104 3.45 0.27 -4.25
N MET A 105 4.76 0.07 -4.13
CA MET A 105 5.36 -1.02 -3.33
C MET A 105 5.48 -0.70 -1.84
N THR A 106 5.22 0.55 -1.44
CA THR A 106 5.38 1.02 -0.05
C THR A 106 4.61 0.17 0.96
N TYR A 107 3.40 -0.31 0.62
CA TYR A 107 2.62 -1.11 1.55
C TYR A 107 3.33 -2.41 1.97
N TYR A 108 4.13 -3.02 1.09
CA TYR A 108 4.93 -4.19 1.44
C TYR A 108 6.00 -3.85 2.48
N VAL A 109 6.70 -2.73 2.26
CA VAL A 109 7.71 -2.22 3.20
C VAL A 109 7.07 -1.93 4.56
N VAL A 110 5.91 -1.29 4.57
CA VAL A 110 5.18 -0.97 5.80
C VAL A 110 4.75 -2.24 6.56
N ILE A 111 4.28 -3.28 5.86
CA ILE A 111 3.96 -4.58 6.47
C ILE A 111 5.21 -5.22 7.09
N ILE A 112 6.35 -5.19 6.39
CA ILE A 112 7.61 -5.76 6.90
C ILE A 112 8.08 -5.00 8.14
N ILE A 113 8.05 -3.67 8.12
CA ILE A 113 8.43 -2.84 9.27
C ILE A 113 7.55 -3.18 10.47
N ASP A 114 6.24 -3.24 10.27
CA ASP A 114 5.31 -3.59 11.34
C ASP A 114 5.57 -4.99 11.90
N LEU A 115 5.83 -5.98 11.05
CA LEU A 115 6.19 -7.33 11.48
C LEU A 115 7.47 -7.34 12.33
N VAL A 116 8.50 -6.60 11.93
CA VAL A 116 9.75 -6.48 12.69
C VAL A 116 9.49 -5.83 14.04
N VAL A 117 8.74 -4.73 14.09
CA VAL A 117 8.38 -4.04 15.34
C VAL A 117 7.57 -4.93 16.28
N GLN A 118 6.60 -5.69 15.75
CA GLN A 118 5.81 -6.64 16.53
C GLN A 118 6.66 -7.79 17.06
N ASN A 119 7.55 -8.36 16.24
CA ASN A 119 8.44 -9.44 16.65
C ASN A 119 9.43 -8.98 17.72
N MET A 120 9.92 -7.74 17.63
CA MET A 120 10.77 -7.14 18.66
C MET A 120 10.02 -6.89 19.98
N ARG A 121 8.75 -6.48 19.94
CA ARG A 121 7.93 -6.27 21.15
C ARG A 121 7.52 -7.58 21.83
N ARG A 122 7.49 -8.70 21.11
CA ARG A 122 7.15 -10.02 21.67
C ARG A 122 8.34 -10.69 22.38
N ARG A 123 9.57 -10.25 22.14
CA ARG A 123 10.76 -10.66 22.90
C ARG A 123 10.92 -9.81 24.15
#